data_AF-E0XML6-F1
#
_entry.id   AF-E0XML6-F1
#
_cell.length_a   1.000
_cell.length_b   1.000
_cell.length_c   1.000
_cell.angle_alpha   90.00
_cell.angle_beta   90.00
_cell.angle_gamma   90.00
#
_symmetry.space_group_name_H-M   'P 1'
#
loop_
_entity.id
_entity.type
_entity.pdbx_description
1 polymer ?
#
loop_
_entity_poly.entity_id
_entity_poly.type
_entity_poly.pdbx_seq_one_letter_code
_entity_poly.pdbx_strand_id
1 'polypeptide(L)'
;SISLLDPTTLQTADVPSAVYWRQPFKNLADVQELVEFVVMDIEPVGESKGRFFLAEITVARASEMGVNDNTYFTRTHLGGVLHVGDSVLGYHLTGTNFNDPNFDAIQESNQYGSTIPDVVLVRKYYARKKKPKSRNWKLRRMALEEEEPARKQDADRLEADFEMFLRDIEEDQELRSTLSLYKAKN
;
A
#
# COMPACT_ATOMS: atom_id res chain seq x y z
N SER A 1 3.52 14.44 -12.61
CA SER A 1 4.73 13.66 -12.33
C SER A 1 4.35 12.46 -11.50
N ILE A 2 5.23 11.47 -11.37
CA ILE A 2 5.04 10.27 -10.56
C ILE A 2 5.94 10.40 -9.34
N SER A 3 5.36 10.41 -8.14
CA SER A 3 6.13 10.50 -6.90
C SER A 3 6.34 9.11 -6.30
N LEU A 4 7.60 8.78 -6.01
CA LEU A 4 8.05 7.51 -5.47
C LEU A 4 8.56 7.71 -4.04
N LEU A 5 8.43 6.67 -3.21
CA LEU A 5 8.92 6.61 -1.84
C LEU A 5 9.67 5.29 -1.64
N ASP A 6 10.87 5.35 -1.08
CA ASP A 6 11.55 4.18 -0.53
C ASP A 6 11.04 3.93 0.90
N PRO A 7 10.36 2.80 1.17
CA PRO A 7 9.81 2.49 2.49
C PRO A 7 10.87 2.23 3.57
N THR A 8 12.12 1.95 3.17
CA THR A 8 13.22 1.60 4.11
C THR A 8 14.06 2.80 4.53
N THR A 9 14.17 3.83 3.69
CA THR A 9 15.00 5.03 3.93
C THR A 9 14.22 6.35 3.95
N LEU A 10 12.91 6.29 3.68
CA LEU A 10 12.04 7.45 3.47
C LEU A 10 12.53 8.41 2.37
N GLN A 11 13.38 7.95 1.44
CA GLN A 11 13.77 8.77 0.31
C GLN A 11 12.58 8.96 -0.63
N THR A 12 12.31 10.20 -1.03
CA THR A 12 11.29 10.52 -2.02
C THR A 12 11.95 10.95 -3.32
N ALA A 13 11.34 10.58 -4.45
CA ALA A 13 11.78 10.98 -5.78
C ALA A 13 10.56 11.37 -6.61
N ASP A 14 10.67 12.41 -7.43
CA ASP A 14 9.61 12.79 -8.37
C ASP A 14 10.09 12.59 -9.80
N VAL A 15 9.33 11.82 -10.58
CA VAL A 15 9.62 11.51 -11.97
C VAL A 15 8.72 12.37 -12.86
N PRO A 16 9.28 13.33 -13.62
CA PRO A 16 8.49 14.12 -14.56
C PRO A 16 7.85 13.24 -15.65
N SER A 17 6.63 13.57 -16.05
CA SER A 17 5.90 12.78 -17.06
C SER A 17 6.65 12.66 -18.38
N ALA A 18 7.38 13.70 -18.80
CA ALA A 18 8.21 13.67 -20.00
C ALA A 18 9.37 12.66 -19.92
N VAL A 19 9.88 12.36 -18.73
CA VAL A 19 10.93 11.35 -18.51
C VAL A 19 10.31 9.96 -18.55
N TYR A 20 9.18 9.77 -17.87
CA TYR A 20 8.45 8.50 -17.87
C TYR A 20 8.09 8.04 -19.29
N TRP A 21 7.55 8.94 -20.13
CA TRP A 21 7.18 8.57 -21.50
C TRP A 21 8.38 8.29 -22.43
N ARG A 22 9.60 8.72 -22.06
CA ARG A 22 10.82 8.37 -22.80
C ARG A 22 11.35 6.99 -22.41
N GLN A 23 11.18 6.61 -21.15
CA GLN A 23 11.60 5.32 -20.59
C GLN A 23 10.52 4.81 -19.63
N PRO A 24 9.44 4.23 -20.18
CA PRO A 24 8.34 3.75 -19.35
C PRO A 24 8.77 2.50 -18.58
N PHE A 25 8.38 2.45 -17.32
CA PHE A 25 8.51 1.26 -16.47
C PHE A 25 7.13 0.80 -16.00
N LYS A 26 7.02 -0.51 -15.71
CA LYS A 26 5.80 -1.16 -15.24
C LYS A 26 5.88 -1.41 -13.74
N ASN A 27 4.73 -1.64 -13.11
CA ASN A 27 4.67 -2.09 -11.73
C ASN A 27 5.18 -3.53 -11.61
N LEU A 28 5.86 -3.83 -10.50
CA LEU A 28 6.35 -5.18 -10.20
C LEU A 28 5.23 -6.10 -9.71
N ALA A 29 4.37 -5.58 -8.85
CA ALA A 29 3.23 -6.26 -8.25
C ALA A 29 1.98 -5.36 -8.33
N ASP A 30 0.80 -5.96 -8.36
CA ASP A 30 -0.48 -5.24 -8.36
C ASP A 30 -1.14 -5.26 -6.98
N VAL A 31 -2.08 -4.33 -6.74
CA VAL A 31 -2.81 -4.18 -5.47
C VAL A 31 -3.53 -5.48 -5.06
N GLN A 32 -3.89 -6.33 -6.02
CA GLN A 32 -4.53 -7.63 -5.79
C GLN A 32 -3.62 -8.66 -5.12
N GLU A 33 -2.31 -8.48 -5.20
CA GLU A 33 -1.30 -9.39 -4.61
C GLU A 33 -0.94 -8.99 -3.17
N LEU A 34 -1.61 -7.99 -2.61
CA LEU A 34 -1.45 -7.59 -1.21
C LEU A 34 -1.96 -8.70 -0.27
N VAL A 35 -1.10 -9.07 0.68
CA VAL A 35 -1.39 -10.05 1.72
C VAL A 35 -1.53 -9.37 3.07
N GLU A 36 -2.43 -9.88 3.90
CA GLU A 36 -2.62 -9.41 5.27
C GLU A 36 -1.53 -9.96 6.20
N PHE A 37 -0.91 -9.04 6.93
CA PHE A 37 0.04 -9.29 7.99
C PHE A 37 -0.50 -8.68 9.29
N VAL A 38 -0.08 -9.25 10.42
CA VAL A 38 -0.36 -8.72 11.75
C VAL A 38 0.94 -8.24 12.38
N VAL A 39 0.88 -7.04 12.94
CA VAL A 39 2.02 -6.40 13.61
C VAL A 39 2.23 -7.07 14.97
N MET A 40 3.39 -7.68 15.15
CA MET A 40 3.79 -8.33 16.40
C MET A 40 4.56 -7.39 17.31
N ASP A 41 5.44 -6.58 16.73
CA ASP A 41 6.24 -5.61 17.46
C ASP A 41 6.63 -4.43 16.55
N ILE A 42 6.83 -3.25 17.13
CA ILE A 42 7.22 -2.04 16.41
C ILE A 42 8.17 -1.17 17.22
N GLU A 43 9.34 -0.90 16.64
CA GLU A 43 10.39 -0.09 17.25
C GLU A 43 10.67 1.16 16.38
N PRO A 44 10.43 2.38 16.91
CA PRO A 44 10.69 3.61 16.17
C PRO A 44 12.19 3.88 16.03
N VAL A 45 12.67 4.08 14.79
CA VAL A 45 14.10 4.39 14.51
C VAL A 45 14.42 5.88 14.73
N GLY A 46 13.39 6.72 14.85
CA GLY A 46 13.50 8.15 15.20
C GLY A 46 13.68 9.09 14.00
N GLU A 47 13.82 8.56 12.78
CA GLU A 47 13.82 9.37 11.56
C GLU A 47 12.39 9.64 11.08
N SER A 48 12.06 10.92 10.88
CA SER A 48 10.78 11.34 10.33
C SER A 48 10.98 12.28 9.16
N LYS A 49 10.21 12.08 8.08
CA LYS A 49 10.18 12.95 6.91
C LYS A 49 8.73 13.30 6.58
N GLY A 50 8.33 14.49 7.03
CA GLY A 50 6.94 14.96 6.88
C GLY A 50 5.98 14.04 7.61
N ARG A 51 5.08 13.39 6.87
CA ARG A 51 4.10 12.44 7.43
C ARG A 51 4.65 11.04 7.70
N PHE A 52 5.78 10.69 7.08
CA PHE A 52 6.33 9.36 7.19
C PHE A 52 7.27 9.27 8.38
N PHE A 53 7.15 8.16 9.12
CA PHE A 53 7.96 7.90 10.30
C PHE A 53 8.58 6.52 10.15
N LEU A 54 9.91 6.46 10.22
CA LEU A 54 10.66 5.23 10.01
C LEU A 54 10.61 4.38 11.28
N ALA A 55 10.12 3.15 11.13
CA ALA A 55 10.11 2.17 12.20
C ALA A 55 10.58 0.81 11.69
N GLU A 56 11.20 0.06 12.58
CA GLU A 56 11.48 -1.36 12.43
C GLU A 56 10.26 -2.12 12.95
N ILE A 57 9.79 -3.08 12.18
CA ILE A 57 8.55 -3.78 12.48
C ILE A 57 8.73 -5.28 12.30
N THR A 58 8.22 -6.03 13.27
CA THR A 58 8.13 -7.48 13.20
C THR A 58 6.68 -7.84 12.88
N VAL A 59 6.47 -8.58 11.79
CA VAL A 59 5.15 -8.95 11.30
C VAL A 59 5.02 -10.45 11.08
N ALA A 60 3.83 -10.98 11.29
CA ALA A 60 3.47 -12.35 10.96
C ALA A 60 2.37 -12.36 9.90
N ARG A 61 2.37 -13.33 8.99
CA ARG A 61 1.30 -13.45 7.99
C ARG A 61 0.00 -13.86 8.68
N ALA A 62 -1.10 -13.15 8.44
CA ALA A 62 -2.36 -13.38 9.13
C ALA A 62 -2.92 -14.79 8.92
N SER A 63 -2.70 -15.39 7.74
CA SER A 63 -3.14 -16.75 7.42
C SER A 63 -2.32 -17.85 8.10
N GLU A 64 -1.10 -17.56 8.53
CA GLU A 64 -0.20 -18.53 9.17
C GLU A 64 -0.18 -18.39 10.70
N MET A 65 -0.75 -17.31 11.22
CA MET A 65 -0.77 -17.02 12.65
C MET A 65 -1.58 -18.08 13.42
N GLY A 66 -0.92 -18.75 14.35
CA GLY A 66 -1.49 -19.85 15.15
C GLY A 66 -1.28 -21.25 14.55
N VAL A 67 -0.69 -21.35 13.36
CA VAL A 67 -0.25 -22.62 12.74
C VAL A 67 1.27 -22.68 12.68
N ASN A 68 1.90 -21.59 12.23
CA ASN A 68 3.35 -21.43 12.13
C ASN A 68 3.80 -20.15 12.85
N ASP A 69 4.96 -20.19 13.50
CA ASP A 69 5.56 -19.03 14.19
C ASP A 69 6.55 -18.26 13.28
N ASN A 70 6.29 -18.21 11.97
CA ASN A 70 7.14 -17.48 11.03
C ASN A 70 6.90 -15.97 11.18
N THR A 71 7.94 -15.26 11.59
CA THR A 71 7.94 -13.80 11.67
C THR A 71 8.91 -13.20 10.67
N TYR A 72 8.52 -12.09 10.06
CA TYR A 72 9.33 -11.32 9.13
C TYR A 72 9.69 -9.99 9.76
N PHE A 73 10.95 -9.59 9.56
CA PHE A 73 11.45 -8.29 9.98
C PHE A 73 11.53 -7.37 8.75
N THR A 74 11.01 -6.16 8.87
CA THR A 74 11.11 -5.17 7.79
C THR A 74 11.16 -3.75 8.34
N ARG A 75 11.63 -2.81 7.52
CA ARG A 75 11.55 -1.37 7.81
C ARG A 75 10.34 -0.79 7.10
N THR A 76 9.59 0.04 7.80
CA THR A 76 8.36 0.63 7.30
C THR A 76 8.33 2.14 7.49
N HIS A 77 7.65 2.80 6.56
CA HIS A 77 7.36 4.23 6.59
C HIS A 77 6.09 4.57 7.41
N LEU A 78 5.37 3.54 7.87
CA LEU A 78 4.09 3.64 8.57
C LEU A 78 4.26 3.66 10.11
N GLY A 79 5.46 3.96 10.62
CA GLY A 79 5.76 3.87 12.04
C GLY A 79 4.93 4.77 12.97
N GLY A 80 4.35 5.84 12.44
CA GLY A 80 3.50 6.77 13.20
C GLY A 80 2.03 6.32 13.31
N VAL A 81 1.61 5.35 12.50
CA VAL A 81 0.20 4.94 12.36
C VAL A 81 -0.04 3.51 12.86
N LEU A 82 0.97 2.66 12.71
CA LEU A 82 0.93 1.27 13.12
C LEU A 82 1.18 1.11 14.62
N HIS A 83 0.41 0.22 15.23
CA HIS A 83 0.58 -0.23 16.61
C HIS A 83 0.62 -1.77 16.62
N VAL A 84 1.13 -2.31 17.72
CA VAL A 84 1.12 -3.76 17.95
C VAL A 84 -0.31 -4.30 17.94
N GLY A 85 -0.52 -5.40 17.23
CA GLY A 85 -1.82 -6.06 17.04
C GLY A 85 -2.66 -5.49 15.88
N ASP A 86 -2.19 -4.46 15.18
CA ASP A 86 -2.86 -3.98 13.98
C ASP A 86 -2.66 -4.95 12.80
N SER A 87 -3.69 -5.05 11.95
CA SER A 87 -3.56 -5.68 10.65
C SER A 87 -3.02 -4.67 9.63
N VAL A 88 -2.17 -5.14 8.72
CA VAL A 88 -1.55 -4.34 7.66
C VAL A 88 -1.52 -5.14 6.37
N LEU A 89 -1.57 -4.45 5.24
CA LEU A 89 -1.44 -5.06 3.93
C LEU A 89 -0.05 -4.75 3.37
N GLY A 90 0.58 -5.78 2.85
CA GLY A 90 1.90 -5.69 2.27
C GLY A 90 2.16 -6.74 1.20
N TYR A 91 3.23 -6.54 0.45
CA TYR A 91 3.73 -7.53 -0.49
C TYR A 91 4.67 -8.49 0.22
N HIS A 92 4.50 -9.77 -0.05
CA HIS A 92 5.44 -10.82 0.35
C HIS A 92 6.36 -11.12 -0.83
N LEU A 93 7.60 -10.65 -0.76
CA LEU A 93 8.57 -10.80 -1.85
C LEU A 93 9.31 -12.14 -1.74
N THR A 94 9.50 -12.68 -0.53
CA THR A 94 10.16 -13.97 -0.33
C THR A 94 9.30 -15.11 -0.89
N GLY A 95 9.74 -15.71 -2.00
CA GLY A 95 9.08 -16.86 -2.61
C GLY A 95 8.04 -16.50 -3.69
N THR A 96 7.84 -15.22 -3.97
CA THR A 96 7.17 -14.79 -5.21
C THR A 96 8.18 -14.69 -6.34
N ASN A 97 7.82 -15.19 -7.52
CA ASN A 97 8.67 -15.15 -8.70
C ASN A 97 8.13 -14.08 -9.65
N PHE A 98 8.88 -13.00 -9.82
CA PHE A 98 8.55 -11.90 -10.72
C PHE A 98 9.23 -12.10 -12.07
N ASN A 99 8.50 -11.85 -13.15
CA ASN A 99 9.06 -11.85 -14.50
C ASN A 99 9.42 -10.40 -14.89
N ASP A 100 10.39 -9.80 -14.20
CA ASP A 100 10.90 -8.46 -14.50
C ASP A 100 12.44 -8.45 -14.57
N PRO A 101 13.02 -8.04 -15.72
CA PRO A 101 14.47 -8.09 -15.91
C PRO A 101 15.24 -7.13 -14.99
N ASN A 102 14.61 -6.06 -14.50
CA ASN A 102 15.26 -5.15 -13.54
C ASN A 102 15.33 -5.80 -12.15
N PHE A 103 14.27 -6.52 -11.76
CA PHE A 103 14.25 -7.27 -10.50
C PHE A 103 15.31 -8.38 -10.52
N ASP A 104 15.38 -9.15 -11.62
CA ASP A 104 16.40 -10.19 -11.80
C ASP A 104 17.81 -9.59 -11.72
N ALA A 105 18.05 -8.46 -12.39
CA ALA A 105 19.35 -7.78 -12.35
C ALA A 105 19.73 -7.30 -10.93
N ILE A 106 18.77 -6.87 -10.11
CA ILE A 106 19.02 -6.50 -8.71
C ILE A 106 19.35 -7.75 -7.89
N GLN A 107 18.60 -8.84 -8.07
CA GLN A 107 18.81 -10.09 -7.35
C GLN A 107 20.17 -10.73 -7.68
N GLU A 108 20.59 -10.70 -8.94
CA GLU A 108 21.89 -11.19 -9.39
C GLU A 108 23.06 -10.29 -8.96
N SER A 109 22.78 -9.04 -8.59
CA SER A 109 23.83 -8.12 -8.19
C SER A 109 24.36 -8.45 -6.79
N ASN A 110 25.68 -8.65 -6.68
CA ASN A 110 26.34 -8.89 -5.39
C ASN A 110 26.20 -7.72 -4.40
N GLN A 111 25.90 -6.51 -4.90
CA GLN A 111 25.81 -5.30 -4.08
C GLN A 111 24.38 -5.03 -3.59
N TYR A 112 23.36 -5.28 -4.41
CA TYR A 112 21.97 -4.91 -4.09
C TYR A 112 21.07 -6.11 -3.83
N GLY A 113 21.50 -7.34 -4.11
CA GLY A 113 20.70 -8.55 -3.86
C GLY A 113 20.28 -8.68 -2.39
N SER A 114 21.18 -8.36 -1.45
CA SER A 114 20.89 -8.40 0.00
C SER A 114 20.03 -7.24 0.50
N THR A 115 19.70 -6.26 -0.35
CA THR A 115 18.88 -5.10 0.02
C THR A 115 17.39 -5.30 -0.27
N ILE A 116 17.04 -6.38 -0.98
CA ILE A 116 15.64 -6.71 -1.25
C ILE A 116 14.97 -7.13 0.07
N PRO A 117 13.93 -6.42 0.53
CA PRO A 117 13.22 -6.79 1.75
C PRO A 117 12.35 -8.03 1.52
N ASP A 118 12.17 -8.84 2.56
CA ASP A 118 11.29 -10.00 2.51
C ASP A 118 9.81 -9.61 2.40
N VAL A 119 9.43 -8.54 3.13
CA VAL A 119 8.08 -8.01 3.20
C VAL A 119 8.11 -6.50 3.03
N VAL A 120 7.20 -5.96 2.22
CA VAL A 120 7.00 -4.51 2.07
C VAL A 120 5.60 -4.15 2.50
N LEU A 121 5.47 -3.38 3.58
CA LEU A 121 4.18 -2.91 4.08
C LEU A 121 3.72 -1.67 3.31
N VAL A 122 2.45 -1.66 2.90
CA VAL A 122 1.89 -0.62 2.02
C VAL A 122 0.86 0.24 2.76
N ARG A 123 -0.09 -0.39 3.46
CA ARG A 123 -1.15 0.33 4.17
C ARG A 123 -1.64 -0.41 5.39
N LYS A 124 -2.19 0.32 6.36
CA LYS A 124 -2.92 -0.28 7.48
C LYS A 124 -4.23 -0.90 6.99
N TYR A 125 -4.59 -2.05 7.54
CA TYR A 125 -5.90 -2.69 7.34
C TYR A 125 -6.74 -2.50 8.60
N TYR A 126 -7.83 -1.75 8.48
CA TYR A 126 -8.74 -1.54 9.59
C TYR A 126 -9.77 -2.68 9.64
N ALA A 127 -9.77 -3.43 10.74
CA ALA A 127 -10.76 -4.47 10.98
C ALA A 127 -12.17 -3.85 11.04
N ARG A 128 -12.96 -4.11 9.99
CA ARG A 128 -14.25 -3.47 9.76
C ARG A 128 -15.26 -3.87 10.84
N LYS A 129 -15.80 -2.88 11.56
CA LYS A 129 -17.07 -3.05 12.28
C LYS A 129 -18.22 -2.91 11.29
N LYS A 130 -19.17 -3.85 11.26
CA LYS A 130 -20.41 -3.71 10.45
C LYS A 130 -21.14 -2.42 10.87
N LYS A 131 -21.17 -1.38 10.02
CA LYS A 131 -21.89 -0.12 10.31
C LYS A 131 -22.54 0.53 9.06
N PRO A 132 -23.53 1.43 9.27
CA PRO A 132 -24.81 1.44 8.56
C PRO A 132 -24.81 2.19 7.22
N LYS A 133 -25.82 1.86 6.40
CA LYS A 133 -26.06 2.20 4.98
C LYS A 133 -26.06 3.68 4.54
N SER A 134 -25.85 4.68 5.40
CA SER A 134 -25.97 6.10 5.01
C SER A 134 -24.64 6.85 5.11
N ARG A 135 -24.13 7.27 3.96
CA ARG A 135 -22.84 7.96 3.80
C ARG A 135 -23.05 9.45 3.51
N ASN A 136 -22.46 10.34 4.31
CA ASN A 136 -22.69 11.80 4.23
C ASN A 136 -21.69 12.55 3.33
N TRP A 137 -20.65 11.88 2.85
CA TRP A 137 -19.55 12.48 2.09
C TRP A 137 -19.47 11.88 0.69
N LYS A 138 -19.28 12.74 -0.33
CA LYS A 138 -19.12 12.32 -1.73
C LYS A 138 -17.78 12.82 -2.28
N LEU A 139 -17.03 11.94 -2.92
CA LEU A 139 -15.80 12.25 -3.65
C LEU A 139 -16.18 12.73 -5.06
N ARG A 140 -15.62 13.86 -5.50
CA ARG A 140 -15.87 14.40 -6.84
C ARG A 140 -14.90 13.73 -7.82
N ARG A 141 -15.43 12.88 -8.71
CA ARG A 141 -14.65 12.30 -9.81
C ARG A 141 -14.30 13.42 -10.80
N MET A 142 -13.07 13.47 -11.30
CA MET A 142 -12.81 14.18 -12.55
C MET A 142 -13.49 13.40 -13.67
N ALA A 143 -14.05 14.08 -14.66
CA ALA A 143 -14.57 13.44 -15.86
C ALA A 143 -13.39 12.90 -16.67
N LEU A 144 -12.94 11.70 -16.30
CA LEU A 144 -12.11 10.88 -17.16
C LEU A 144 -13.06 10.24 -18.17
N GLU A 145 -12.71 10.27 -19.45
CA GLU A 145 -13.31 9.38 -20.46
C GLU A 145 -12.94 7.96 -20.06
N GLU A 146 -13.74 7.37 -19.15
CA GLU A 146 -13.64 5.97 -18.76
C GLU A 146 -13.94 5.15 -20.00
N GLU A 147 -12.95 4.40 -20.51
CA GLU A 147 -13.24 3.29 -21.42
C GLU A 147 -14.25 2.41 -20.68
N GLU A 148 -15.48 2.33 -21.21
CA GLU A 148 -16.52 1.54 -20.55
C GLU A 148 -15.99 0.11 -20.35
N PRO A 149 -16.08 -0.43 -19.12
CA PRO A 149 -15.61 -1.79 -18.87
C PRO A 149 -16.40 -2.74 -19.77
N ALA A 150 -15.69 -3.43 -20.67
CA ALA A 150 -16.29 -4.30 -21.68
C ALA A 150 -17.12 -5.46 -21.09
N ARG A 151 -17.05 -5.69 -19.77
CA ARG A 151 -17.77 -6.74 -19.05
C ARG A 151 -18.36 -6.22 -17.73
N LYS A 152 -19.62 -6.59 -17.50
CA LYS A 152 -20.36 -6.27 -16.28
C LYS A 152 -19.66 -6.75 -14.99
N GLN A 153 -18.95 -7.87 -15.07
CA GLN A 153 -18.20 -8.42 -13.93
C GLN A 153 -16.99 -7.57 -13.53
N ASP A 154 -16.37 -6.87 -14.50
CA ASP A 154 -15.27 -5.95 -14.22
C ASP A 154 -15.82 -4.62 -13.67
N ALA A 155 -16.98 -4.17 -14.14
CA ALA A 155 -17.69 -3.02 -13.57
C ALA A 155 -18.07 -3.23 -12.09
N ASP A 156 -18.63 -4.39 -11.75
CA ASP A 156 -19.02 -4.73 -10.38
C ASP A 156 -17.80 -4.79 -9.44
N ARG A 157 -16.64 -5.24 -9.95
CA ARG A 157 -15.37 -5.28 -9.20
C ARG A 157 -14.81 -3.88 -8.99
N LEU A 158 -14.77 -3.06 -10.04
CA LEU A 158 -14.37 -1.65 -9.96
C LEU A 158 -15.25 -0.87 -8.97
N GLU A 159 -16.56 -1.13 -8.96
CA GLU A 159 -17.49 -0.49 -8.02
C GLU A 159 -17.23 -0.94 -6.57
N ALA A 160 -16.96 -2.23 -6.35
CA ALA A 160 -16.61 -2.76 -5.03
C ALA A 160 -15.29 -2.17 -4.50
N ASP A 161 -14.27 -2.06 -5.37
CA ASP A 161 -12.98 -1.46 -5.04
C ASP A 161 -13.13 0.04 -4.76
N PHE A 162 -13.95 0.74 -5.55
CA PHE A 162 -14.28 2.15 -5.33
C PHE A 162 -15.03 2.36 -4.00
N GLU A 163 -15.96 1.47 -3.65
CA GLU A 163 -16.65 1.53 -2.37
C GLU A 163 -15.69 1.29 -1.19
N MET A 164 -14.76 0.34 -1.35
CA MET A 164 -13.71 0.04 -0.37
C MET A 164 -12.78 1.25 -0.19
N PHE A 165 -12.34 1.86 -1.28
CA PHE A 165 -11.51 3.07 -1.25
C PHE A 165 -12.19 4.24 -0.52
N LEU A 166 -13.48 4.49 -0.81
CA LEU A 166 -14.23 5.53 -0.10
C LEU A 166 -14.30 5.24 1.41
N ARG A 167 -14.33 3.98 1.84
CA ARG A 167 -14.33 3.55 3.26
C ARG A 167 -13.00 3.80 3.93
N ASP A 168 -11.91 3.46 3.24
CA ASP A 168 -10.57 3.76 3.72
C ASP A 168 -10.40 5.28 3.94
N ILE A 169 -10.94 6.13 3.06
CA ILE A 169 -10.93 7.60 3.23
C ILE A 169 -11.71 8.10 4.45
N GLU A 170 -12.84 7.46 4.80
CA GLU A 170 -13.66 7.91 5.93
C GLU A 170 -13.08 7.52 7.29
N GLU A 171 -12.39 6.39 7.35
CA GLU A 171 -11.81 5.85 8.59
C GLU A 171 -10.41 6.41 8.87
N ASP A 172 -9.63 6.71 7.83
CA ASP A 172 -8.29 7.25 7.95
C ASP A 172 -8.29 8.79 7.84
N GLN A 173 -8.02 9.46 8.96
CA GLN A 173 -7.93 10.93 9.02
C GLN A 173 -6.79 11.50 8.15
N GLU A 174 -5.73 10.73 7.90
CA GLU A 174 -4.61 11.14 7.07
C GLU A 174 -4.93 11.01 5.57
N LEU A 175 -5.51 9.88 5.13
CA LEU A 175 -6.07 9.75 3.77
C LEU A 175 -7.12 10.84 3.49
N ARG A 176 -7.96 11.13 4.49
CA ARG A 176 -8.95 12.21 4.44
C ARG A 176 -8.33 13.58 4.20
N SER A 177 -7.20 13.87 4.84
CA SER A 177 -6.51 15.16 4.73
C SER A 177 -5.92 15.41 3.35
N THR A 178 -5.59 14.34 2.62
CA THR A 178 -4.95 14.41 1.30
C THR A 178 -5.96 14.61 0.16
N LEU A 179 -7.26 14.41 0.42
CA LEU A 179 -8.32 14.42 -0.59
C LEU A 179 -9.39 15.49 -0.30
N SER A 180 -9.82 16.20 -1.35
CA SER A 180 -10.89 17.21 -1.25
C SER A 180 -12.27 16.54 -1.17
N LEU A 181 -12.79 16.40 0.06
CA LEU A 181 -14.12 15.83 0.32
C LEU A 181 -15.20 16.91 0.40
N TYR A 182 -16.35 16.67 -0.22
CA TYR A 182 -17.50 17.57 -0.18
C TYR A 182 -18.68 16.92 0.55
N LYS A 183 -19.35 17.70 1.40
CA LYS A 183 -20.57 17.28 2.09
C LYS A 183 -21.68 17.10 1.05
N ALA A 184 -22.38 15.97 1.10
CA ALA A 184 -23.56 15.77 0.26
C ALA A 184 -24.59 16.87 0.58
N LYS A 185 -25.06 17.60 -0.45
CA LYS A 185 -26.29 18.39 -0.30
C LYS A 185 -27.43 17.39 -0.08
N ASN A 186 -28.17 17.59 1.01
CA ASN A 186 -29.42 16.89 1.28
C ASN A 186 -30.38 17.02 0.10
#